data_AF-A0A261AFQ6-F1
#
_entry.id   AF-A0A261AFQ6-F1
#
_cell.length_a   1.000
_cell.length_b   1.000
_cell.length_c   1.000
_cell.angle_alpha   90.00
_cell.angle_beta   90.00
_cell.angle_gamma   90.00
#
_symmetry.space_group_name_H-M   'P 1'
#
loop_
_entity.id
_entity.type
_entity.pdbx_description
1 polymer ?
#
loop_
_entity_poly.entity_id
_entity_poly.type
_entity_poly.pdbx_seq_one_letter_code
_entity_poly.pdbx_strand_id
1 'polypeptide(L)'
;MRPFSDASASTSRSTTTTTAVATTVVSSSEEHSPCCSARPLAIGVVAVSMSFALIYFLMIVPLTLPATTTPIPPFDTVSHTTVILPSTTTTIPEITTTEDPLYKYIEDKHHRLQIPLIHIPQLYEVKLKLFVPWNPSVNYGTDNFIVEGHVRVHFTSGGGSRVLLHSDSEQHVGECLVKDEFGREIFVKHVGRGFPQVLDLHLAADMIHGMNYTLDVAFRRHIRRESAAGLFAVPYVVATHLQISEARTVFPCIDVPEVKAQFDTIIIHPTGTTAIANMMDNSTVVEGGWTTTTFRRTPPMSTYLFALSVSDYPYLERYSSRGVRSRVYCDPSKLDSAQLLTDTISPVLDFYEDYFGIPYPLEKLGEFAYTTSKFIIYT
;
A
#
# COMPACT_ATOMS: atom_id res chain seq x y z
N MET A 1 -22.74 64.08 -12.78
CA MET A 1 -23.90 63.22 -12.50
C MET A 1 -23.40 61.90 -11.92
N ARG A 2 -23.54 61.69 -10.61
CA ARG A 2 -23.76 60.35 -10.05
C ARG A 2 -25.25 60.00 -10.31
N PRO A 3 -25.74 58.73 -10.29
CA PRO A 3 -25.42 57.79 -9.20
C PRO A 3 -25.63 56.26 -9.39
N PHE A 4 -25.30 55.54 -8.30
CA PHE A 4 -25.78 54.23 -7.81
C PHE A 4 -25.29 52.96 -8.53
N SER A 5 -24.85 51.88 -7.84
CA SER A 5 -25.06 51.49 -6.43
C SER A 5 -24.01 50.48 -5.92
N ASP A 6 -23.82 50.50 -4.61
CA ASP A 6 -22.98 49.67 -3.74
C ASP A 6 -23.24 48.15 -3.81
N ALA A 7 -22.23 47.35 -3.46
CA ALA A 7 -22.37 46.24 -2.50
C ALA A 7 -21.01 45.64 -2.07
N SER A 8 -20.64 45.95 -0.82
CA SER A 8 -20.01 45.09 0.21
C SER A 8 -19.00 44.01 -0.20
N ALA A 9 -17.76 44.22 0.27
CA ALA A 9 -16.74 43.19 0.45
C ALA A 9 -17.16 42.15 1.51
N SER A 10 -17.01 40.87 1.19
CA SER A 10 -16.84 39.80 2.16
C SER A 10 -15.57 39.02 1.81
N THR A 11 -14.63 39.00 2.75
CA THR A 11 -13.34 38.34 2.63
C THR A 11 -13.52 36.89 3.04
N SER A 12 -13.66 35.96 2.08
CA SER A 12 -13.54 34.52 2.36
C SER A 12 -12.14 34.04 1.95
N ARG A 13 -11.38 33.61 2.95
CA ARG A 13 -10.07 33.00 2.82
C ARG A 13 -10.29 31.60 2.24
N SER A 14 -10.08 31.43 0.94
CA SER A 14 -10.07 30.14 0.27
C SER A 14 -8.79 29.39 0.65
N THR A 15 -8.90 28.44 1.56
CA THR A 15 -7.91 27.37 1.74
C THR A 15 -7.95 26.50 0.48
N THR A 16 -6.94 26.64 -0.37
CA THR A 16 -6.76 25.76 -1.52
C THR A 16 -6.25 24.41 -1.01
N THR A 17 -7.16 23.47 -0.79
CA THR A 17 -6.81 22.06 -0.64
C THR A 17 -6.41 21.55 -2.02
N THR A 18 -5.11 21.39 -2.25
CA THR A 18 -4.58 20.76 -3.46
C THR A 18 -4.91 19.27 -3.42
N THR A 19 -6.08 18.90 -3.92
CA THR A 19 -6.45 17.51 -4.19
C THR A 19 -5.65 17.02 -5.39
N ALA A 20 -4.75 16.06 -5.19
CA ALA A 20 -4.05 15.38 -6.26
C ALA A 20 -5.04 14.46 -7.01
N VAL A 21 -5.30 14.78 -8.28
CA VAL A 21 -6.15 13.98 -9.17
C VAL A 21 -5.26 13.04 -9.97
N ALA A 22 -5.48 11.73 -9.83
CA ALA A 22 -4.90 10.74 -10.74
C ALA A 22 -5.60 10.80 -12.09
N THR A 23 -4.86 11.10 -13.16
CA THR A 23 -5.40 11.23 -14.52
C THR A 23 -5.72 9.85 -15.10
N THR A 24 -7.02 9.55 -15.24
CA THR A 24 -7.50 8.47 -16.11
C THR A 24 -7.84 9.09 -17.46
N VAL A 25 -7.08 8.81 -18.52
CA VAL A 25 -7.42 9.26 -19.88
C VAL A 25 -8.35 8.21 -20.49
N VAL A 26 -9.65 8.54 -20.58
CA VAL A 26 -10.66 7.74 -21.29
C VAL A 26 -10.79 8.32 -22.71
N SER A 27 -10.49 7.54 -23.73
CA SER A 27 -10.82 7.90 -25.12
C SER A 27 -12.03 7.10 -25.59
N SER A 28 -13.10 7.79 -25.97
CA SER A 28 -14.27 7.23 -26.65
C SER A 28 -13.88 6.64 -28.00
N SER A 29 -14.48 5.49 -28.31
CA SER A 29 -14.31 4.72 -29.54
C SER A 29 -14.82 5.45 -30.78
N GLU A 30 -13.98 5.61 -31.81
CA GLU A 30 -14.38 5.71 -33.21
C GLU A 30 -13.23 5.21 -34.12
N GLU A 31 -13.61 4.59 -35.25
CA GLU A 31 -12.81 3.71 -36.11
C GLU A 31 -11.70 4.37 -36.96
N HIS A 32 -10.66 3.56 -37.23
CA HIS A 32 -9.70 3.53 -38.35
C HIS A 32 -9.00 4.81 -38.86
N SER A 33 -7.68 4.91 -38.58
CA SER A 33 -6.59 5.18 -39.55
C SER A 33 -5.21 5.03 -38.89
N PRO A 34 -4.15 4.56 -39.60
CA PRO A 34 -2.84 4.31 -39.01
C PRO A 34 -1.92 5.54 -39.08
N CYS A 35 -0.95 5.62 -38.14
CA CYS A 35 0.33 6.35 -38.20
C CYS A 35 0.55 7.51 -37.18
N CYS A 36 1.73 7.45 -36.53
CA CYS A 36 2.50 8.52 -35.89
C CYS A 36 2.14 9.14 -34.51
N SER A 37 1.02 8.83 -33.85
CA SER A 37 0.68 9.52 -32.58
C SER A 37 1.15 8.84 -31.28
N ALA A 38 1.72 7.62 -31.32
CA ALA A 38 2.05 6.86 -30.10
C ALA A 38 3.29 7.37 -29.33
N ARG A 39 4.20 8.09 -30.00
CA ARG A 39 5.48 8.55 -29.43
C ARG A 39 5.35 9.56 -28.28
N PRO A 40 4.58 10.65 -28.40
CA PRO A 40 4.42 11.60 -27.30
C PRO A 40 3.60 11.03 -26.13
N LEU A 41 2.69 10.07 -26.39
CA LEU A 41 1.88 9.45 -25.35
C LEU A 41 2.72 8.53 -24.43
N ALA A 42 3.59 7.70 -25.02
CA ALA A 42 4.46 6.81 -24.24
C ALA A 42 5.45 7.58 -23.36
N ILE A 43 6.09 8.63 -23.90
CA ILE A 43 7.02 9.49 -23.14
C ILE A 43 6.27 10.23 -22.02
N GLY A 44 5.06 10.72 -22.29
CA GLY A 44 4.21 11.36 -21.29
C GLY A 44 3.84 10.43 -20.14
N VAL A 45 3.49 9.17 -20.43
CA VAL A 45 3.16 8.15 -19.42
C VAL A 45 4.39 7.85 -18.54
N VAL A 46 5.57 7.69 -19.12
CA VAL A 46 6.83 7.45 -18.38
C VAL A 46 7.22 8.63 -17.52
N ALA A 47 7.15 9.85 -18.06
CA ALA A 47 7.53 11.06 -17.33
C ALA A 47 6.59 11.28 -16.13
N VAL A 48 5.29 11.10 -16.32
CA VAL A 48 4.28 11.22 -15.28
C VAL A 48 4.44 10.12 -14.23
N SER A 49 4.68 8.88 -14.65
CA SER A 49 4.81 7.75 -13.73
C SER A 49 6.10 7.79 -12.89
N MET A 50 7.23 8.17 -13.50
CA MET A 50 8.50 8.40 -12.79
C MET A 50 8.42 9.59 -11.83
N SER A 51 7.67 10.64 -12.21
CA SER A 51 7.38 11.76 -11.31
C SER A 51 6.62 11.29 -10.06
N PHE A 52 5.65 10.39 -10.20
CA PHE A 52 4.91 9.83 -9.06
C PHE A 52 5.76 8.92 -8.17
N ALA A 53 6.56 8.03 -8.75
CA ALA A 53 7.48 7.17 -8.01
C ALA A 53 8.47 7.99 -7.17
N LEU A 54 8.94 9.11 -7.71
CA LEU A 54 9.92 9.95 -7.04
C LEU A 54 9.29 10.96 -6.06
N ILE A 55 8.13 11.55 -6.35
CA ILE A 55 7.36 12.34 -5.37
C ILE A 55 7.00 11.49 -4.15
N TYR A 56 6.62 10.24 -4.39
CA TYR A 56 6.39 9.29 -3.31
C TYR A 56 7.65 9.07 -2.46
N PHE A 57 8.80 8.93 -3.11
CA PHE A 57 10.06 8.73 -2.40
C PHE A 57 10.55 9.97 -1.63
N LEU A 58 10.31 11.18 -2.15
CA LEU A 58 10.54 12.43 -1.41
C LEU A 58 9.67 12.53 -0.14
N MET A 59 8.55 11.80 -0.06
CA MET A 59 7.78 11.65 1.17
C MET A 59 8.30 10.52 2.09
N ILE A 60 9.23 9.67 1.64
CA ILE A 60 9.86 8.62 2.45
C ILE A 60 11.12 9.12 3.16
N VAL A 61 11.90 9.97 2.50
CA VAL A 61 13.12 10.53 3.10
C VAL A 61 12.73 11.79 3.87
N PRO A 62 12.80 11.83 5.22
CA PRO A 62 12.76 13.10 5.92
C PRO A 62 13.98 13.89 5.43
N LEU A 63 13.75 14.98 4.69
CA LEU A 63 14.76 16.00 4.46
C LEU A 63 15.20 16.50 5.84
N THR A 64 16.28 15.93 6.35
CA THR A 64 16.98 16.44 7.52
C THR A 64 17.67 17.72 7.08
N LEU A 65 16.91 18.81 7.10
CA LEU A 65 17.50 20.14 7.07
C LEU A 65 18.40 20.26 8.30
N PRO A 66 19.69 20.60 8.16
CA PRO A 66 20.55 20.81 9.31
C PRO A 66 19.96 21.95 10.15
N ALA A 67 19.59 21.63 11.39
CA ALA A 67 19.06 22.61 12.33
C ALA A 67 20.16 23.62 12.66
N THR A 68 20.01 24.85 12.18
CA THR A 68 20.83 25.98 12.61
C THR A 68 20.49 26.28 14.06
N THR A 69 21.37 25.89 14.97
CA THR A 69 21.28 26.20 16.40
C THR A 69 21.39 27.70 16.62
N THR A 70 20.31 28.35 17.09
CA THR A 70 20.39 29.67 17.73
C THR A 70 20.22 29.50 19.24
N PRO A 71 21.01 30.19 20.10
CA PRO A 71 20.94 30.03 21.53
C PRO A 71 19.74 30.78 22.13
N ILE A 72 19.03 30.11 23.04
CA ILE A 72 17.94 30.67 23.85
C ILE A 72 18.56 31.47 25.01
N PRO A 73 18.16 32.74 25.27
CA PRO A 73 18.59 33.50 26.44
C PRO A 73 17.87 33.05 27.74
N PRO A 74 18.45 33.30 28.93
CA PRO A 74 18.08 32.63 30.17
C PRO A 74 16.78 33.14 30.79
N PHE A 75 16.17 32.25 31.57
CA PHE A 75 14.93 32.44 32.34
C PHE A 75 15.06 33.53 33.40
N ASP A 76 14.07 34.43 33.44
CA ASP A 76 13.83 35.33 34.57
C ASP A 76 12.83 34.73 35.57
N THR A 77 13.22 34.80 36.83
CA THR A 77 12.54 34.33 38.04
C THR A 77 11.39 35.29 38.40
N VAL A 78 10.15 34.79 38.54
CA VAL A 78 9.08 35.54 39.22
C VAL A 78 8.30 34.64 40.18
N SER A 79 8.05 35.23 41.35
CA SER A 79 7.56 34.75 42.63
C SER A 79 6.25 33.96 42.69
N HIS A 80 6.23 33.00 43.61
CA HIS A 80 5.06 32.27 44.10
C HIS A 80 3.99 33.19 44.69
N THR A 81 2.75 33.04 44.22
CA THR A 81 1.55 33.43 44.96
C THR A 81 0.60 32.25 44.99
N THR A 82 0.44 31.66 46.17
CA THR A 82 -0.43 30.51 46.44
C THR A 82 -1.89 30.96 46.42
N VAL A 83 -2.66 30.50 45.43
CA VAL A 83 -4.13 30.62 45.44
C VAL A 83 -4.70 29.26 45.85
N ILE A 84 -5.31 29.21 47.04
CA ILE A 84 -6.04 28.04 47.55
C ILE A 84 -7.41 28.03 46.87
N LEU A 85 -7.72 26.98 46.12
CA LEU A 85 -9.04 26.73 45.53
C LEU A 85 -9.75 25.61 46.33
N PRO A 86 -11.08 25.68 46.58
CA PRO A 86 -11.76 24.72 47.45
C PRO A 86 -11.81 23.31 46.85
N SER A 87 -11.56 22.31 47.69
CA SER A 87 -11.70 20.89 47.37
C SER A 87 -13.19 20.51 47.28
N THR A 88 -13.72 20.41 46.06
CA THR A 88 -14.96 19.69 45.77
C THR A 88 -14.65 18.20 45.69
N THR A 89 -15.19 17.43 46.63
CA THR A 89 -15.20 15.97 46.58
C THR A 89 -16.05 15.53 45.38
N THR A 90 -15.42 15.23 44.26
CA THR A 90 -16.06 14.55 43.13
C THR A 90 -16.02 13.05 43.43
N THR A 91 -17.18 12.49 43.74
CA THR A 91 -17.40 11.05 43.79
C THR A 91 -16.96 10.45 42.45
N ILE A 92 -15.89 9.67 42.45
CA ILE A 92 -15.44 8.92 41.28
C ILE A 92 -16.54 7.89 40.98
N PRO A 93 -17.20 7.93 39.81
CA PRO A 93 -18.09 6.84 39.42
C PRO A 93 -17.24 5.60 39.20
N GLU A 94 -17.66 4.50 39.82
CA GLU A 94 -17.12 3.16 39.65
C GLU A 94 -17.13 2.80 38.17
N ILE A 95 -15.96 2.80 37.53
CA ILE A 95 -15.80 2.44 36.12
C ILE A 95 -16.05 0.94 36.03
N THR A 96 -17.23 0.55 35.56
CA THR A 96 -17.48 -0.79 35.05
C THR A 96 -16.56 -1.00 33.84
N THR A 97 -15.76 -2.06 33.87
CA THR A 97 -14.68 -2.41 32.93
C THR A 97 -15.17 -2.82 31.52
N THR A 98 -16.05 -2.04 30.91
CA THR A 98 -16.72 -2.39 29.65
C THR A 98 -16.41 -1.44 28.49
N GLU A 99 -15.92 -0.23 28.76
CA GLU A 99 -15.51 0.70 27.70
C GLU A 99 -14.01 0.57 27.43
N ASP A 100 -13.65 0.26 26.19
CA ASP A 100 -12.28 0.39 25.69
C ASP A 100 -12.12 1.84 25.17
N PRO A 101 -11.54 2.77 25.96
CA PRO A 101 -11.55 4.19 25.65
C PRO A 101 -10.81 4.52 24.35
N LEU A 102 -9.86 3.67 23.94
CA LEU A 102 -9.12 3.79 22.69
C LEU A 102 -10.00 3.53 21.46
N TYR A 103 -11.11 2.81 21.62
CA TYR A 103 -12.04 2.43 20.56
C TYR A 103 -13.45 3.04 20.74
N LYS A 104 -13.58 4.04 21.62
CA LYS A 104 -14.86 4.67 21.98
C LYS A 104 -15.72 5.12 20.79
N TYR A 105 -15.10 5.52 19.69
CA TYR A 105 -15.78 6.03 18.49
C TYR A 105 -15.83 5.02 17.34
N ILE A 106 -15.44 3.76 17.55
CA ILE A 106 -15.41 2.75 16.47
C ILE A 106 -16.79 2.51 15.84
N GLU A 107 -17.85 2.72 16.62
CA GLU A 107 -19.24 2.61 16.17
C GLU A 107 -19.77 3.86 15.46
N ASP A 108 -19.02 4.96 15.42
CA ASP A 108 -19.40 6.14 14.63
C ASP A 108 -19.12 5.92 13.14
N LYS A 109 -20.16 6.08 12.31
CA LYS A 109 -20.10 5.93 10.85
C LYS A 109 -18.98 6.75 10.21
N HIS A 110 -18.59 7.90 10.76
CA HIS A 110 -17.54 8.76 10.22
C HIS A 110 -16.12 8.33 10.64
N HIS A 111 -15.96 7.76 11.83
CA HIS A 111 -14.67 7.24 12.31
C HIS A 111 -14.28 5.90 11.65
N ARG A 112 -15.24 5.20 11.03
CA ARG A 112 -15.03 3.85 10.43
C ARG A 112 -14.14 3.81 9.19
N LEU A 113 -13.83 4.95 8.55
CA LEU A 113 -12.85 5.03 7.47
C LEU A 113 -11.41 5.20 7.98
N GLN A 114 -11.25 5.51 9.27
CA GLN A 114 -9.96 5.73 9.92
C GLN A 114 -9.92 4.88 11.19
N ILE A 115 -9.54 3.60 11.06
CA ILE A 115 -9.27 2.78 12.23
C ILE A 115 -8.25 3.49 13.12
N PRO A 116 -8.42 3.51 14.46
CA PRO A 116 -7.44 4.09 15.35
C PRO A 116 -6.05 3.50 15.11
N LEU A 117 -5.05 4.36 14.90
CA LEU A 117 -3.65 3.98 14.68
C LEU A 117 -2.95 3.66 16.00
N ILE A 118 -3.55 2.78 16.80
CA ILE A 118 -3.06 2.35 18.10
C ILE A 118 -1.94 1.32 17.93
N HIS A 119 -2.10 0.41 16.98
CA HIS A 119 -1.14 -0.64 16.67
C HIS A 119 -0.33 -0.22 15.45
N ILE A 120 0.98 -0.10 15.61
CA ILE A 120 1.86 0.37 14.54
C ILE A 120 2.56 -0.84 13.89
N PRO A 121 2.25 -1.15 12.62
CA PRO A 121 2.86 -2.28 11.93
C PRO A 121 4.31 -1.96 11.60
N GLN A 122 5.18 -2.95 11.76
CA GLN A 122 6.61 -2.87 11.47
C GLN A 122 6.97 -3.72 10.24
N LEU A 123 6.41 -4.92 10.16
CA LEU A 123 6.67 -5.89 9.11
C LEU A 123 5.40 -6.67 8.76
N TYR A 124 5.14 -6.83 7.46
CA TYR A 124 4.18 -7.77 6.92
C TYR A 124 4.92 -8.92 6.24
N GLU A 125 4.70 -10.16 6.69
CA GLU A 125 5.08 -11.34 5.91
C GLU A 125 3.85 -11.79 5.11
N VAL A 126 3.87 -11.55 3.79
CA VAL A 126 2.76 -11.78 2.87
C VAL A 126 3.08 -12.99 2.00
N LYS A 127 2.34 -14.08 2.21
CA LYS A 127 2.42 -15.29 1.40
C LYS A 127 1.12 -15.47 0.61
N LEU A 128 1.19 -15.48 -0.70
CA LEU A 128 0.03 -15.63 -1.58
C LEU A 128 0.21 -16.81 -2.53
N LYS A 129 -0.76 -17.70 -2.60
CA LYS A 129 -0.86 -18.76 -3.59
C LYS A 129 -1.97 -18.43 -4.59
N LEU A 130 -1.59 -18.33 -5.86
CA LEU A 130 -2.47 -17.84 -6.93
C LEU A 130 -2.85 -18.98 -7.87
N PHE A 131 -4.14 -19.32 -7.89
CA PHE A 131 -4.70 -20.36 -8.76
C PHE A 131 -5.12 -19.75 -10.11
N VAL A 132 -4.13 -19.51 -10.97
CA VAL A 132 -4.32 -18.78 -12.24
C VAL A 132 -4.27 -19.74 -13.43
N PRO A 133 -5.38 -19.96 -14.16
CA PRO A 133 -5.37 -20.74 -15.39
C PRO A 133 -4.70 -19.92 -16.51
N TRP A 134 -3.37 -19.87 -16.48
CA TRP A 134 -2.54 -19.05 -17.35
C TRP A 134 -2.38 -19.62 -18.76
N ASN A 135 -2.80 -20.87 -19.01
CA ASN A 135 -2.90 -21.46 -20.34
C ASN A 135 -4.10 -22.42 -20.40
N PRO A 136 -4.57 -22.81 -21.62
CA PRO A 136 -5.74 -23.66 -21.77
C PRO A 136 -5.63 -25.07 -21.15
N SER A 137 -4.40 -25.55 -20.91
CA SER A 137 -4.13 -26.86 -20.32
C SER A 137 -4.12 -26.85 -18.79
N VAL A 138 -4.07 -25.68 -18.17
CA VAL A 138 -4.02 -25.51 -16.71
C VAL A 138 -5.41 -25.13 -16.20
N ASN A 139 -5.98 -25.98 -15.35
CA ASN A 139 -7.29 -25.78 -14.76
C ASN A 139 -7.30 -26.25 -13.30
N TYR A 140 -7.79 -25.40 -12.40
CA TYR A 140 -7.92 -25.68 -10.98
C TYR A 140 -9.38 -25.94 -10.56
N GLY A 141 -10.28 -26.16 -11.53
CA GLY A 141 -11.69 -26.42 -11.29
C GLY A 141 -12.36 -25.25 -10.57
N THR A 142 -12.88 -25.51 -9.36
CA THR A 142 -13.52 -24.49 -8.52
C THR A 142 -12.53 -23.46 -7.98
N ASP A 143 -11.23 -23.75 -8.00
CA ASP A 143 -10.19 -22.85 -7.50
C ASP A 143 -9.67 -21.87 -8.55
N ASN A 144 -10.19 -21.90 -9.78
CA ASN A 144 -9.79 -20.94 -10.80
C ASN A 144 -10.02 -19.49 -10.34
N PHE A 145 -8.99 -18.67 -10.49
CA PHE A 145 -8.96 -17.27 -10.07
C PHE A 145 -9.20 -17.09 -8.58
N ILE A 146 -8.61 -17.96 -7.78
CA ILE A 146 -8.60 -17.84 -6.32
C ILE A 146 -7.20 -17.51 -5.84
N VAL A 147 -7.15 -16.69 -4.79
CA VAL A 147 -5.96 -16.48 -3.98
C VAL A 147 -6.19 -17.10 -2.61
N GLU A 148 -5.26 -17.97 -2.20
CA GLU A 148 -5.10 -18.38 -0.82
C GLU A 148 -3.94 -17.60 -0.24
N GLY A 149 -4.19 -16.85 0.83
CA GLY A 149 -3.21 -15.98 1.42
C GLY A 149 -2.99 -16.26 2.89
N HIS A 150 -1.80 -15.92 3.33
CA HIS A 150 -1.43 -15.87 4.73
C HIS A 150 -0.65 -14.57 4.93
N VAL A 151 -1.12 -13.74 5.86
CA VAL A 151 -0.37 -12.56 6.30
C VAL A 151 0.01 -12.73 7.76
N ARG A 152 1.26 -12.47 8.07
CA ARG A 152 1.73 -12.25 9.44
C ARG A 152 2.06 -10.79 9.62
N VAL A 153 1.41 -10.14 10.58
CA VAL A 153 1.64 -8.73 10.91
C VAL A 153 2.45 -8.67 12.20
N HIS A 154 3.63 -8.10 12.13
CA HIS A 154 4.42 -7.73 13.32
C HIS A 154 4.14 -6.27 13.63
N PHE A 155 3.69 -5.99 14.86
CA PHE A 155 3.30 -4.64 15.26
C PHE A 155 3.65 -4.33 16.71
N THR A 156 3.89 -3.07 17.00
CA THR A 156 3.98 -2.56 18.37
C THR A 156 2.58 -2.11 18.81
N SER A 157 2.14 -2.60 19.95
CA SER A 157 0.80 -2.31 20.47
C SER A 157 0.75 -0.99 21.23
N GLY A 158 -0.33 -0.23 21.05
CA GLY A 158 -0.68 0.89 21.93
C GLY A 158 -1.53 0.47 23.14
N GLY A 159 -1.71 -0.83 23.38
CA GLY A 159 -2.52 -1.40 24.44
C GLY A 159 -3.95 -1.73 24.04
N GLY A 160 -4.74 -2.22 25.00
CA GLY A 160 -6.13 -2.63 24.82
C GLY A 160 -6.28 -4.09 24.37
N SER A 161 -7.52 -4.56 24.26
CA SER A 161 -7.85 -5.96 23.91
C SER A 161 -8.45 -6.11 22.51
N ARG A 162 -8.33 -5.10 21.66
CA ARG A 162 -8.81 -5.15 20.27
C ARG A 162 -7.68 -4.97 19.27
N VAL A 163 -7.75 -5.65 18.13
CA VAL A 163 -6.90 -5.41 16.96
C VAL A 163 -7.79 -5.18 15.75
N LEU A 164 -7.62 -4.05 15.08
CA LEU A 164 -8.35 -3.70 13.88
C LEU A 164 -7.42 -3.69 12.68
N LEU A 165 -7.84 -4.34 11.60
CA LEU A 165 -7.21 -4.23 10.29
C LEU A 165 -8.26 -3.82 9.26
N HIS A 166 -7.84 -3.13 8.21
CA HIS A 166 -8.66 -3.01 7.01
C HIS A 166 -8.67 -4.36 6.28
N SER A 167 -9.86 -4.87 6.00
CA SER A 167 -10.08 -6.11 5.25
C SER A 167 -11.43 -6.03 4.58
N ASP A 168 -11.45 -6.26 3.27
CA ASP A 168 -12.70 -6.25 2.50
C ASP A 168 -13.56 -7.49 2.79
N SER A 169 -14.89 -7.34 2.84
CA SER A 169 -15.83 -8.38 3.28
C SER A 169 -15.90 -9.61 2.40
N GLU A 170 -15.48 -9.52 1.14
CA GLU A 170 -15.42 -10.67 0.23
C GLU A 170 -14.26 -11.62 0.57
N GLN A 171 -13.36 -11.18 1.46
CA GLN A 171 -12.23 -11.96 1.92
C GLN A 171 -12.66 -12.92 3.02
N HIS A 172 -12.54 -14.22 2.73
CA HIS A 172 -12.85 -15.28 3.67
C HIS A 172 -11.66 -15.48 4.60
N VAL A 173 -11.62 -14.68 5.67
CA VAL A 173 -10.64 -14.80 6.74
C VAL A 173 -10.89 -16.11 7.53
N GLY A 174 -9.83 -16.89 7.76
CA GLY A 174 -9.83 -18.10 8.57
C GLY A 174 -9.56 -17.80 10.04
N GLU A 175 -8.89 -18.73 10.71
CA GLU A 175 -8.44 -18.55 12.10
C GLU A 175 -7.39 -17.44 12.19
N CYS A 176 -7.50 -16.62 13.24
CA CYS A 176 -6.57 -15.55 13.56
C CYS A 176 -5.84 -15.92 14.85
N LEU A 177 -4.51 -15.85 14.82
CA LEU A 177 -3.67 -16.19 15.97
C LEU A 177 -2.84 -14.97 16.37
N VAL A 178 -2.97 -14.53 17.61
CA VAL A 178 -2.15 -13.45 18.17
C VAL A 178 -1.13 -14.03 19.12
N LYS A 179 0.13 -13.61 18.98
CA LYS A 179 1.24 -13.97 19.85
C LYS A 179 1.89 -12.72 20.41
N ASP A 180 2.33 -12.81 21.66
CA ASP A 180 3.20 -11.79 22.25
C ASP A 180 4.67 -11.96 21.82
N GLU A 181 5.53 -11.05 22.25
CA GLU A 181 6.98 -11.07 21.96
C GLU A 181 7.70 -12.35 22.44
N PHE A 182 7.13 -13.07 23.42
CA PHE A 182 7.67 -14.32 23.95
C PHE A 182 7.10 -15.55 23.22
N GLY A 183 6.26 -15.34 22.20
CA GLY A 183 5.61 -16.40 21.43
C GLY A 183 4.42 -17.05 22.15
N ARG A 184 3.92 -16.46 23.25
CA ARG A 184 2.74 -16.97 23.97
C ARG A 184 1.49 -16.53 23.23
N GLU A 185 0.55 -17.46 23.09
CA GLU A 185 -0.68 -17.22 22.34
C GLU A 185 -1.71 -16.46 23.18
N ILE A 186 -2.32 -15.45 22.57
CA ILE A 186 -3.46 -14.72 23.10
C ILE A 186 -4.68 -15.16 22.33
N PHE A 187 -5.62 -15.80 23.02
CA PHE A 187 -6.83 -16.33 22.41
C PHE A 187 -7.71 -15.20 21.83
N VAL A 188 -8.20 -15.38 20.61
CA VAL A 188 -9.16 -14.47 19.97
C VAL A 188 -10.58 -14.91 20.36
N LYS A 189 -11.23 -14.14 21.23
CA LYS A 189 -12.59 -14.42 21.73
C LYS A 189 -13.64 -14.29 20.63
N HIS A 190 -13.50 -13.29 19.78
CA HIS A 190 -14.49 -12.96 18.78
C HIS A 190 -13.85 -12.24 17.58
N VAL A 191 -14.32 -12.58 16.38
CA VAL A 191 -13.94 -11.92 15.13
C VAL A 191 -15.17 -11.18 14.61
N GLY A 192 -15.20 -9.87 14.84
CA GLY A 192 -16.21 -8.97 14.33
C GLY A 192 -16.12 -8.81 12.82
N ARG A 193 -17.24 -9.11 12.14
CA ARG A 193 -17.44 -8.90 10.69
C ARG A 193 -18.61 -7.97 10.39
N GLY A 194 -19.01 -7.17 11.37
CA GLY A 194 -20.14 -6.25 11.25
C GLY A 194 -19.93 -5.13 10.23
N PHE A 195 -18.68 -4.92 9.77
CA PHE A 195 -18.31 -3.85 8.86
C PHE A 195 -17.61 -4.40 7.61
N PRO A 196 -17.98 -3.90 6.41
CA PRO A 196 -17.54 -4.50 5.15
C PRO A 196 -16.06 -4.27 4.81
N GLN A 197 -15.34 -3.41 5.55
CA GLN A 197 -13.93 -3.09 5.27
C GLN A 197 -13.03 -3.16 6.50
N VAL A 198 -13.51 -3.77 7.59
CA VAL A 198 -12.76 -3.87 8.84
C VAL A 198 -12.83 -5.29 9.37
N LEU A 199 -11.67 -5.84 9.70
CA LEU A 199 -11.51 -7.04 10.50
C LEU A 199 -11.29 -6.61 11.96
N ASP A 200 -12.24 -6.93 12.83
CA ASP A 200 -12.22 -6.56 14.26
C ASP A 200 -11.95 -7.80 15.13
N LEU A 201 -10.78 -7.88 15.75
CA LEU A 201 -10.37 -9.00 16.59
C LEU A 201 -10.47 -8.62 18.06
N HIS A 202 -11.25 -9.36 18.84
CA HIS A 202 -11.39 -9.17 20.28
C HIS A 202 -10.58 -10.24 21.00
N LEU A 203 -9.60 -9.82 21.79
CA LEU A 203 -8.64 -10.68 22.45
C LEU A 203 -9.09 -11.08 23.85
N ALA A 204 -8.58 -12.20 24.33
CA ALA A 204 -8.89 -12.70 25.66
C ALA A 204 -8.21 -11.93 26.78
N ALA A 205 -7.07 -11.32 26.49
CA ALA A 205 -6.27 -10.51 27.39
C ALA A 205 -5.88 -9.20 26.72
N ASP A 206 -5.61 -8.18 27.54
CA ASP A 206 -5.13 -6.89 27.05
C ASP A 206 -3.67 -7.00 26.58
N MET A 207 -3.38 -6.36 25.47
CA MET A 207 -2.02 -6.09 25.03
C MET A 207 -1.42 -4.98 25.88
N ILE A 208 -0.09 -5.04 26.06
CA ILE A 208 0.67 -4.06 26.83
C ILE A 208 1.19 -2.99 25.86
N HIS A 209 0.95 -1.73 26.19
CA HIS A 209 1.44 -0.60 25.42
C HIS A 209 2.97 -0.63 25.28
N GLY A 210 3.47 -0.47 24.07
CA GLY A 210 4.90 -0.46 23.72
C GLY A 210 5.49 -1.84 23.45
N MET A 211 4.74 -2.92 23.68
CA MET A 211 5.23 -4.29 23.46
C MET A 211 4.93 -4.75 22.03
N ASN A 212 5.75 -5.69 21.53
CA ASN A 212 5.60 -6.23 20.20
C ASN A 212 4.72 -7.48 20.20
N TYR A 213 3.93 -7.60 19.15
CA TYR A 213 3.01 -8.70 18.92
C TYR A 213 3.07 -9.14 17.47
N THR A 214 2.62 -10.37 17.26
CA THR A 214 2.48 -10.98 15.94
C THR A 214 1.04 -11.43 15.76
N LEU A 215 0.43 -11.08 14.63
CA LEU A 215 -0.90 -11.53 14.23
C LEU A 215 -0.80 -12.34 12.94
N ASP A 216 -1.09 -13.63 13.00
CA ASP A 216 -1.20 -14.53 11.85
C ASP A 216 -2.66 -14.60 11.38
N VAL A 217 -2.88 -14.37 10.08
CA VAL A 217 -4.21 -14.41 9.45
C VAL A 217 -4.14 -15.18 8.14
N ALA A 218 -4.81 -16.32 8.09
CA ALA A 218 -5.08 -17.04 6.85
C ALA A 218 -6.35 -16.49 6.19
N PHE A 219 -6.39 -16.42 4.86
CA PHE A 219 -7.55 -15.95 4.14
C PHE A 219 -7.66 -16.54 2.73
N ARG A 220 -8.85 -16.47 2.17
CA ARG A 220 -9.13 -16.89 0.79
C ARG A 220 -10.03 -15.88 0.09
N ARG A 221 -9.77 -15.58 -1.18
CA ARG A 221 -10.56 -14.62 -1.96
C ARG A 221 -10.57 -14.98 -3.44
N HIS A 222 -11.62 -14.58 -4.16
CA HIS A 222 -11.60 -14.52 -5.62
C HIS A 222 -10.79 -13.32 -6.13
N ILE A 223 -10.01 -13.56 -7.18
CA ILE A 223 -9.30 -12.55 -7.95
C ILE A 223 -10.32 -11.85 -8.86
N ARG A 224 -10.34 -10.51 -8.83
CA ARG A 224 -11.29 -9.70 -9.61
C ARG A 224 -10.97 -9.83 -11.10
N ARG A 225 -11.98 -9.92 -11.97
CA ARG A 225 -11.78 -9.97 -13.43
C ARG A 225 -12.44 -8.82 -14.19
N GLU A 226 -13.36 -8.13 -13.54
CA GLU A 226 -14.18 -7.07 -14.13
C GLU A 226 -13.69 -5.67 -13.75
N SER A 227 -12.71 -5.58 -12.84
CA SER A 227 -12.14 -4.34 -12.34
C SER A 227 -10.60 -4.43 -12.33
N ALA A 228 -9.93 -3.33 -12.67
CA ALA A 228 -8.48 -3.18 -12.60
C ALA A 228 -8.06 -2.49 -11.28
N ALA A 229 -8.58 -2.99 -10.16
CA ALA A 229 -8.34 -2.48 -8.81
C ALA A 229 -8.23 -3.63 -7.81
N GLY A 230 -7.34 -3.50 -6.82
CA GLY A 230 -6.98 -4.59 -5.92
C GLY A 230 -6.11 -5.63 -6.62
N LEU A 231 -6.28 -6.90 -6.26
CA LEU A 231 -5.73 -8.03 -7.01
C LEU A 231 -6.70 -8.43 -8.12
N PHE A 232 -6.28 -8.29 -9.37
CA PHE A 232 -7.11 -8.54 -10.53
C PHE A 232 -6.43 -9.43 -11.57
N ALA A 233 -7.24 -10.06 -12.40
CA ALA A 233 -6.84 -10.89 -13.52
C ALA A 233 -7.37 -10.30 -14.83
N VAL A 234 -6.49 -10.19 -15.81
CA VAL A 234 -6.82 -10.05 -17.23
C VAL A 234 -6.36 -11.32 -17.94
N PRO A 235 -6.70 -11.56 -19.22
CA PRO A 235 -6.24 -12.76 -19.90
C PRO A 235 -4.73 -12.98 -19.74
N TYR A 236 -4.37 -14.14 -19.18
CA TYR A 236 -2.98 -14.60 -18.96
C TYR A 236 -2.14 -13.83 -17.93
N VAL A 237 -2.72 -12.83 -17.24
CA VAL A 237 -2.00 -11.99 -16.27
C VAL A 237 -2.81 -11.82 -15.00
N VAL A 238 -2.16 -11.99 -13.86
CA VAL A 238 -2.62 -11.44 -12.58
C VAL A 238 -1.73 -10.29 -12.18
N ALA A 239 -2.31 -9.21 -11.65
CA ALA A 239 -1.56 -8.06 -11.17
C ALA A 239 -2.32 -7.31 -10.06
N THR A 240 -1.62 -6.39 -9.39
CA THR A 240 -2.20 -5.53 -8.37
C THR A 240 -2.25 -4.07 -8.79
N HIS A 241 -3.33 -3.38 -8.45
CA HIS A 241 -3.42 -1.93 -8.49
C HIS A 241 -4.09 -1.43 -7.21
N LEU A 242 -3.29 -0.95 -6.26
CA LEU A 242 -3.75 -0.77 -4.87
C LEU A 242 -4.08 0.68 -4.51
N GLN A 243 -3.78 1.64 -5.40
CA GLN A 243 -4.02 3.04 -5.12
C GLN A 243 -5.51 3.40 -5.30
N ILE A 244 -6.16 4.10 -4.36
CA ILE A 244 -5.61 4.68 -3.11
C ILE A 244 -5.78 3.74 -1.90
N SER A 245 -6.81 2.89 -1.88
CA SER A 245 -7.21 2.13 -0.67
C SER A 245 -7.66 0.70 -0.99
N GLU A 246 -6.95 0.04 -1.91
CA GLU A 246 -7.31 -1.28 -2.41
C GLU A 246 -6.39 -2.38 -1.85
N ALA A 247 -5.37 -2.06 -1.04
CA ALA A 247 -4.51 -3.08 -0.42
C ALA A 247 -5.28 -4.01 0.53
N ARG A 248 -6.28 -3.45 1.23
CA ARG A 248 -7.25 -4.19 2.06
C ARG A 248 -8.06 -5.26 1.32
N THR A 249 -8.05 -5.24 -0.01
CA THR A 249 -8.73 -6.25 -0.83
C THR A 249 -7.83 -7.45 -1.14
N VAL A 250 -6.51 -7.31 -0.95
CA VAL A 250 -5.52 -8.35 -1.22
C VAL A 250 -5.17 -9.10 0.05
N PHE A 251 -4.88 -8.39 1.14
CA PHE A 251 -4.59 -8.97 2.45
C PHE A 251 -5.05 -8.03 3.57
N PRO A 252 -5.42 -8.54 4.76
CA PRO A 252 -5.80 -7.70 5.88
C PRO A 252 -4.60 -6.88 6.35
N CYS A 253 -4.74 -5.56 6.42
CA CYS A 253 -3.64 -4.65 6.75
C CYS A 253 -4.12 -3.30 7.29
N ILE A 254 -3.21 -2.51 7.86
CA ILE A 254 -3.49 -1.11 8.18
C ILE A 254 -3.29 -0.29 6.89
N ASP A 255 -4.33 -0.26 6.07
CA ASP A 255 -4.35 0.40 4.76
C ASP A 255 -4.51 1.93 4.84
N VAL A 256 -3.47 2.58 5.38
CA VAL A 256 -3.38 4.04 5.60
C VAL A 256 -2.01 4.53 5.08
N PRO A 257 -1.95 5.51 4.17
CA PRO A 257 -0.70 5.91 3.51
C PRO A 257 0.44 6.33 4.45
N GLU A 258 0.12 7.00 5.55
CA GLU A 258 1.08 7.50 6.54
C GLU A 258 1.74 6.36 7.33
N VAL A 259 1.10 5.19 7.38
CA VAL A 259 1.55 4.03 8.14
C VAL A 259 2.40 3.15 7.24
N LYS A 260 3.72 3.25 7.40
CA LYS A 260 4.70 2.51 6.61
C LYS A 260 5.18 1.26 7.34
N ALA A 261 5.41 0.20 6.60
CA ALA A 261 5.98 -1.04 7.10
C ALA A 261 6.88 -1.69 6.04
N GLN A 262 7.69 -2.65 6.45
CA GLN A 262 8.43 -3.51 5.53
C GLN A 262 7.57 -4.69 5.08
N PHE A 263 7.91 -5.28 3.93
CA PHE A 263 7.21 -6.44 3.37
C PHE A 263 8.20 -7.55 3.03
N ASP A 264 7.94 -8.74 3.58
CA ASP A 264 8.50 -10.00 3.11
C ASP A 264 7.47 -10.70 2.24
N THR A 265 7.77 -10.86 0.96
CA THR A 265 6.79 -11.35 -0.02
C THR A 265 7.16 -12.73 -0.53
N ILE A 266 6.21 -13.66 -0.48
CA ILE A 266 6.32 -15.01 -1.05
C ILE A 266 5.12 -15.23 -1.95
N ILE A 267 5.37 -15.50 -3.23
CA ILE A 267 4.32 -15.79 -4.21
C ILE A 267 4.48 -17.24 -4.68
N ILE A 268 3.42 -18.03 -4.50
CA ILE A 268 3.28 -19.36 -5.05
C ILE A 268 2.40 -19.25 -6.28
N HIS A 269 2.96 -19.58 -7.44
CA HIS A 269 2.32 -19.42 -8.73
C HIS A 269 2.48 -20.67 -9.60
N PRO A 270 1.64 -20.86 -10.63
CA PRO A 270 1.73 -22.02 -11.51
C PRO A 270 3.08 -22.09 -12.22
N THR A 271 3.67 -23.28 -12.33
CA THR A 271 4.91 -23.46 -13.10
C THR A 271 4.70 -23.09 -14.57
N GLY A 272 5.69 -22.43 -15.17
CA GLY A 272 5.61 -21.84 -16.51
C GLY A 272 5.25 -20.34 -16.51
N THR A 273 4.90 -19.78 -15.35
CA THR A 273 4.76 -18.33 -15.16
C THR A 273 5.94 -17.76 -14.38
N THR A 274 6.13 -16.44 -14.46
CA THR A 274 7.07 -15.66 -13.66
C THR A 274 6.31 -14.77 -12.71
N ALA A 275 6.68 -14.76 -11.43
CA ALA A 275 6.20 -13.77 -10.47
C ALA A 275 7.17 -12.59 -10.39
N ILE A 276 6.63 -11.38 -10.40
CA ILE A 276 7.34 -10.14 -10.10
C ILE A 276 6.68 -9.45 -8.91
N ALA A 277 7.49 -8.79 -8.08
CA ALA A 277 7.04 -7.94 -6.98
C ALA A 277 7.93 -6.70 -6.87
N ASN A 278 7.74 -5.84 -5.87
CA ASN A 278 8.57 -4.66 -5.61
C ASN A 278 10.07 -4.98 -5.62
N MET A 279 10.52 -5.95 -4.81
CA MET A 279 11.94 -6.27 -4.66
C MET A 279 12.41 -7.35 -5.63
N MET A 280 13.74 -7.54 -5.73
CA MET A 280 14.32 -8.66 -6.49
C MET A 280 13.96 -10.00 -5.86
N ASP A 281 13.78 -11.00 -6.72
CA ASP A 281 13.67 -12.40 -6.33
C ASP A 281 14.96 -12.83 -5.62
N ASN A 282 14.79 -13.54 -4.51
CA ASN A 282 15.86 -14.05 -3.67
C ASN A 282 16.04 -15.57 -3.89
N SER A 283 14.94 -16.30 -4.08
CA SER A 283 14.96 -17.74 -4.35
C SER A 283 13.70 -18.19 -5.08
N THR A 284 13.86 -19.21 -5.92
CA THR A 284 12.77 -19.83 -6.67
C THR A 284 12.84 -21.34 -6.50
N VAL A 285 11.76 -21.95 -6.01
CA VAL A 285 11.65 -23.39 -5.79
C VAL A 285 10.48 -23.94 -6.59
N VAL A 286 10.74 -24.95 -7.42
CA VAL A 286 9.71 -25.61 -8.23
C VAL A 286 9.37 -26.96 -7.63
N GLU A 287 8.11 -27.16 -7.25
CA GLU A 287 7.64 -28.40 -6.63
C GLU A 287 6.16 -28.65 -6.98
N GLY A 288 5.81 -29.87 -7.38
CA GLY A 288 4.41 -30.29 -7.54
C GLY A 288 3.59 -29.46 -8.54
N GLY A 289 4.22 -28.94 -9.61
CA GLY A 289 3.56 -28.07 -10.58
C GLY A 289 3.44 -26.60 -10.14
N TRP A 290 3.96 -26.24 -8.98
CA TRP A 290 4.01 -24.89 -8.46
C TRP A 290 5.44 -24.35 -8.43
N THR A 291 5.56 -23.05 -8.62
CA THR A 291 6.79 -22.29 -8.42
C THR A 291 6.58 -21.35 -7.23
N THR A 292 7.44 -21.45 -6.23
CA THR A 292 7.47 -20.55 -5.07
C THR A 292 8.61 -19.56 -5.26
N THR A 293 8.27 -18.29 -5.46
CA THR A 293 9.23 -17.19 -5.59
C THR A 293 9.20 -16.36 -4.31
N THR A 294 10.36 -16.25 -3.64
CA THR A 294 10.55 -15.40 -2.47
C THR A 294 11.30 -14.15 -2.87
N PHE A 295 10.84 -12.98 -2.44
CA PHE A 295 11.46 -11.69 -2.74
C PHE A 295 12.26 -11.16 -1.55
N ARG A 296 13.24 -10.30 -1.81
CA ARG A 296 13.94 -9.58 -0.74
C ARG A 296 12.98 -8.67 0.02
N ARG A 297 13.32 -8.36 1.28
CA ARG A 297 12.55 -7.43 2.13
C ARG A 297 12.54 -6.03 1.54
N THR A 298 11.39 -5.37 1.53
CA THR A 298 11.28 -3.96 1.09
C THR A 298 11.87 -3.00 2.12
N PRO A 299 12.27 -1.77 1.71
CA PRO A 299 12.31 -0.66 2.66
C PRO A 299 10.90 -0.36 3.22
N PRO A 300 10.79 0.43 4.30
CA PRO A 300 9.49 0.88 4.80
C PRO A 300 8.72 1.64 3.72
N MET A 301 7.53 1.13 3.39
CA MET A 301 6.64 1.72 2.38
C MET A 301 5.18 1.57 2.81
N SER A 302 4.31 2.32 2.16
CA SER A 302 2.86 2.31 2.38
C SER A 302 2.24 1.10 1.69
N THR A 303 1.14 0.58 2.24
CA THR A 303 0.42 -0.60 1.72
C THR A 303 -0.01 -0.46 0.26
N TYR A 304 -0.42 0.73 -0.18
CA TYR A 304 -0.89 0.97 -1.55
C TYR A 304 0.21 0.83 -2.63
N LEU A 305 1.48 0.75 -2.23
CA LEU A 305 2.60 0.48 -3.14
C LEU A 305 2.97 -1.00 -3.25
N PHE A 306 2.34 -1.87 -2.44
CA PHE A 306 2.54 -3.29 -2.60
C PHE A 306 2.12 -3.70 -4.01
N ALA A 307 3.07 -4.25 -4.76
CA ALA A 307 2.88 -4.57 -6.16
C ALA A 307 3.33 -6.01 -6.41
N LEU A 308 2.48 -6.80 -7.07
CA LEU A 308 2.84 -8.08 -7.67
C LEU A 308 2.20 -8.28 -9.03
N SER A 309 2.82 -9.11 -9.86
CA SER A 309 2.19 -9.69 -11.04
C SER A 309 2.72 -11.09 -11.32
N VAL A 310 1.86 -11.91 -11.92
CA VAL A 310 2.17 -13.25 -12.39
C VAL A 310 1.67 -13.40 -13.82
N SER A 311 2.57 -13.75 -14.73
CA SER A 311 2.26 -14.04 -16.14
C SER A 311 3.36 -14.88 -16.79
N ASP A 312 3.17 -15.27 -18.05
CA ASP A 312 4.18 -15.90 -18.91
C ASP A 312 4.88 -14.90 -19.85
N TYR A 313 4.73 -13.60 -19.58
CA TYR A 313 5.21 -12.55 -20.49
C TYR A 313 6.75 -12.48 -20.54
N PRO A 314 7.34 -12.34 -21.74
CA PRO A 314 8.75 -12.01 -21.87
C PRO A 314 9.03 -10.60 -21.33
N TYR A 315 10.31 -10.31 -21.15
CA TYR A 315 10.77 -8.97 -20.77
C TYR A 315 11.92 -8.48 -21.64
N LEU A 316 12.02 -7.15 -21.72
CA LEU A 316 13.20 -6.44 -22.21
C LEU A 316 13.93 -5.84 -21.00
N GLU A 317 15.27 -5.83 -21.05
CA GLU A 317 16.11 -5.37 -19.94
C GLU A 317 17.10 -4.29 -20.41
N ARG A 318 17.27 -3.26 -19.59
CA ARG A 318 18.29 -2.21 -19.71
C ARG A 318 18.85 -1.88 -18.33
N TYR A 319 19.96 -1.15 -18.31
CA TYR A 319 20.57 -0.64 -17.10
C TYR A 319 20.74 0.86 -17.21
N SER A 320 20.48 1.57 -16.11
CA SER A 320 20.84 2.99 -15.98
C SER A 320 22.35 3.18 -15.94
N SER A 321 22.82 4.41 -16.11
CA SER A 321 24.25 4.75 -16.01
C SER A 321 24.86 4.37 -14.66
N ARG A 322 24.03 4.33 -13.61
CA ARG A 322 24.40 3.97 -12.23
C ARG A 322 24.13 2.50 -11.88
N GLY A 323 23.74 1.69 -12.87
CA GLY A 323 23.60 0.24 -12.72
C GLY A 323 22.24 -0.24 -12.20
N VAL A 324 21.21 0.61 -12.16
CA VAL A 324 19.85 0.18 -11.80
C VAL A 324 19.28 -0.66 -12.94
N ARG A 325 18.82 -1.88 -12.63
CA ARG A 325 18.23 -2.79 -13.63
C ARG A 325 16.79 -2.40 -13.93
N SER A 326 16.50 -2.03 -15.17
CA SER A 326 15.14 -1.78 -15.67
C SER A 326 14.62 -2.96 -16.48
N ARG A 327 13.41 -3.44 -16.19
CA ARG A 327 12.73 -4.48 -16.98
C ARG A 327 11.33 -4.07 -17.36
N VAL A 328 10.96 -4.29 -18.62
CA VAL A 328 9.59 -4.10 -19.13
C VAL A 328 9.04 -5.46 -19.54
N TYR A 329 8.01 -5.92 -18.85
CA TYR A 329 7.27 -7.15 -19.15
C TYR A 329 6.06 -6.82 -20.00
N CYS A 330 5.87 -7.53 -21.11
CA CYS A 330 4.74 -7.28 -22.01
C CYS A 330 4.35 -8.51 -22.84
N ASP A 331 3.15 -8.46 -23.40
CA ASP A 331 2.71 -9.43 -24.41
C ASP A 331 3.73 -9.49 -25.58
N PRO A 332 4.09 -10.68 -26.09
CA PRO A 332 5.05 -10.85 -27.18
C PRO A 332 4.72 -10.03 -28.44
N SER A 333 3.45 -9.81 -28.74
CA SER A 333 3.00 -9.01 -29.89
C SER A 333 3.34 -7.51 -29.77
N LYS A 334 3.80 -7.06 -28.59
CA LYS A 334 4.05 -5.65 -28.27
C LYS A 334 5.53 -5.35 -27.97
N LEU A 335 6.43 -6.28 -28.23
CA LEU A 335 7.86 -6.11 -27.95
C LEU A 335 8.43 -4.84 -28.60
N ASP A 336 8.02 -4.48 -29.82
CA ASP A 336 8.46 -3.26 -30.48
C ASP A 336 8.07 -1.98 -29.72
N SER A 337 6.86 -1.96 -29.13
CA SER A 337 6.41 -0.83 -28.30
C SER A 337 7.14 -0.81 -26.95
N ALA A 338 7.37 -1.97 -26.35
CA ALA A 338 8.12 -2.10 -25.11
C ALA A 338 9.60 -1.72 -25.28
N GLN A 339 10.17 -1.91 -26.47
CA GLN A 339 11.55 -1.54 -26.77
C GLN A 339 11.78 -0.03 -26.60
N LEU A 340 10.88 0.79 -27.16
CA LEU A 340 10.92 2.25 -26.99
C LEU A 340 10.84 2.65 -25.51
N LEU A 341 9.93 2.02 -24.77
CA LEU A 341 9.75 2.26 -23.34
C LEU A 341 11.02 1.93 -22.56
N THR A 342 11.57 0.73 -22.77
CA THR A 342 12.78 0.26 -22.10
C THR A 342 14.00 1.15 -22.40
N ASP A 343 14.13 1.62 -23.65
CA ASP A 343 15.22 2.53 -24.05
C ASP A 343 15.07 3.95 -23.46
N THR A 344 13.86 4.33 -23.04
CA THR A 344 13.56 5.66 -22.47
C THR A 344 13.70 5.69 -20.94
N ILE A 345 13.34 4.61 -20.25
CA ILE A 345 13.32 4.57 -18.78
C ILE A 345 14.70 4.85 -18.18
N SER A 346 15.74 4.20 -18.70
CA SER A 346 17.09 4.31 -18.13
C SER A 346 17.63 5.75 -18.20
N PRO A 347 17.58 6.45 -19.35
CA PRO A 347 17.91 7.88 -19.42
C PRO A 347 17.04 8.80 -18.55
N VAL A 348 15.74 8.51 -18.42
CA VAL A 348 14.84 9.31 -17.56
C VAL A 348 15.19 9.12 -16.08
N LEU A 349 15.53 7.91 -15.67
CA LEU A 349 15.99 7.63 -14.32
C LEU A 349 17.29 8.38 -14.03
N ASP A 350 18.28 8.27 -14.93
CA ASP A 350 19.55 8.99 -14.81
C ASP A 350 19.33 10.51 -14.68
N PHE A 351 18.44 11.08 -15.52
CA PHE A 351 18.06 12.49 -15.43
C PHE A 351 17.50 12.86 -14.05
N TYR A 352 16.61 12.05 -13.49
CA TYR A 352 16.04 12.36 -12.17
C TYR A 352 17.06 12.19 -11.04
N GLU A 353 17.91 11.17 -11.11
CA GLU A 353 19.00 11.01 -10.15
C GLU A 353 19.95 12.21 -10.14
N ASP A 354 20.25 12.78 -11.32
CA ASP A 354 21.07 13.99 -11.47
C ASP A 354 20.31 15.25 -11.04
N TYR A 355 19.07 15.41 -11.46
CA TYR A 355 18.25 16.59 -11.18
C TYR A 355 17.97 16.76 -9.68
N PHE A 356 17.63 15.68 -8.99
CA PHE A 356 17.35 15.71 -7.55
C PHE A 356 18.62 15.55 -6.70
N GLY A 357 19.73 15.09 -7.29
CA GLY A 357 20.97 14.81 -6.58
C GLY A 357 20.85 13.63 -5.59
N ILE A 358 19.85 12.77 -5.77
CA ILE A 358 19.56 11.61 -4.92
C ILE A 358 19.54 10.37 -5.80
N PRO A 359 20.36 9.34 -5.50
CA PRO A 359 20.33 8.10 -6.27
C PRO A 359 19.02 7.34 -6.06
N TYR A 360 18.60 6.59 -7.08
CA TYR A 360 17.45 5.72 -6.97
C TYR A 360 17.71 4.64 -5.92
N PRO A 361 16.81 4.46 -4.93
CA PRO A 361 17.10 3.70 -3.71
C PRO A 361 17.11 2.17 -3.90
N LEU A 362 16.59 1.67 -5.01
CA LEU A 362 16.38 0.24 -5.23
C LEU A 362 17.24 -0.29 -6.37
N GLU A 363 17.61 -1.56 -6.28
CA GLU A 363 18.50 -2.21 -7.26
C GLU A 363 17.80 -2.44 -8.62
N LYS A 364 16.46 -2.38 -8.65
CA LYS A 364 15.68 -2.58 -9.87
C LYS A 364 14.49 -1.62 -9.98
N LEU A 365 14.02 -1.50 -11.22
CA LEU A 365 12.77 -0.86 -11.59
C LEU A 365 12.05 -1.79 -12.57
N GLY A 366 10.89 -2.30 -12.17
CA GLY A 366 10.06 -3.16 -13.02
C GLY A 366 8.87 -2.41 -13.57
N GLU A 367 8.55 -2.63 -14.84
CA GLU A 367 7.32 -2.17 -15.45
C GLU A 367 6.59 -3.35 -16.08
N PHE A 368 5.28 -3.38 -15.93
CA PHE A 368 4.44 -4.42 -16.51
C PHE A 368 3.33 -3.80 -17.34
N ALA A 369 3.30 -4.14 -18.62
CA ALA A 369 2.27 -3.73 -19.57
C ALA A 369 1.22 -4.83 -19.70
N TYR A 370 0.04 -4.63 -19.10
CA TYR A 370 -1.06 -5.60 -19.15
C TYR A 370 -2.14 -5.26 -20.20
N THR A 371 -2.11 -4.06 -20.78
CA THR A 371 -2.90 -3.69 -21.98
C THR A 371 -2.18 -2.59 -22.77
N THR A 372 -2.66 -2.24 -23.97
CA THR A 372 -2.04 -1.24 -24.86
C THR A 372 -1.85 0.15 -24.23
N SER A 373 -2.59 0.48 -23.18
CA SER A 373 -2.58 1.82 -22.56
C SER A 373 -2.41 1.84 -21.04
N LYS A 374 -2.15 0.69 -20.38
CA LYS A 374 -2.00 0.64 -18.93
C LYS A 374 -0.76 -0.15 -18.52
N PHE A 375 -0.02 0.46 -17.61
CA PHE A 375 1.21 -0.06 -17.02
C PHE A 375 1.05 -0.11 -15.50
N ILE A 376 1.70 -1.09 -14.89
CA ILE A 376 1.93 -1.13 -13.44
C ILE A 376 3.43 -1.01 -13.24
N ILE A 377 3.84 -0.14 -12.32
CA ILE A 377 5.24 0.01 -11.95
C ILE A 377 5.48 -0.73 -10.64
N TYR A 378 6.51 -1.56 -10.65
CA TYR A 378 7.06 -2.31 -9.53
C TYR A 378 8.34 -1.58 -9.17
N THR A 379 8.21 -0.59 -8.30
CA THR A 379 9.35 0.05 -7.64
C THR A 379 9.73 -0.77 -6.43
#